data_AF-A0A261Q3X0-F1
#
_entry.id   AF-A0A261Q3X0-F1
#
_cell.length_a   1.000
_cell.length_b   1.000
_cell.length_c   1.000
_cell.angle_alpha   90.00
_cell.angle_beta   90.00
_cell.angle_gamma   90.00
#
_symmetry.space_group_name_H-M   'P 1'
#
loop_
_entity.id
_entity.type
_entity.pdbx_description
1 polymer ?
#
loop_
_entity_poly.entity_id
_entity_poly.type
_entity_poly.pdbx_seq_one_letter_code
_entity_poly.pdbx_strand_id
1 'polypeptide(L)'
;MKNAGLHVALPYNHYNVFTDSVIQWIHEKIGVSVNEPAISLNAYATTFSVQEDMVPNTLHFVLLLINAIFLFSQRGNREVKMLVILASIGMIIFCTLLKFQSWSTRTHMPFFAIGTIVIGFVYQKVLKLRQSVFIVFLLLSCIPFVYGNSNKMLVPTRYFSKRIVAHIPKTVNVSSLKMKQQLEPSLGPYYDFNSTLVKYSYPIKDVYPYSERMKIFSVLDDAGYFDLEKQEDVFSIDRTKAYFMSHIHDYEPFRQVLPAVGSDVKNVGFFFREGVGFYHFWASVMHRNHPDVHFNYIYYPAGFSSLANAQRPFAYNYILTDDLELVKQHIPASQIGSIHSSSRYHVIRLKTSSTEKYTYDTSH
;
A
#
# COMPACT_ATOMS: atom_id res chain seq x y z
N MET A 1 19.47 0.31 13.98
CA MET A 1 19.81 -0.99 13.35
C MET A 1 18.63 -1.53 12.53
N LYS A 2 17.45 -1.77 13.14
CA LYS A 2 16.21 -2.14 12.42
C LYS A 2 15.93 -1.27 11.17
N ASN A 3 16.05 0.06 11.31
CA ASN A 3 15.86 1.00 10.21
C ASN A 3 16.85 0.84 9.04
N ALA A 4 18.06 0.32 9.28
CA ALA A 4 19.00 0.00 8.20
C ALA A 4 18.60 -1.30 7.48
N GLY A 5 18.07 -2.28 8.23
CA GLY A 5 17.47 -3.51 7.70
C GLY A 5 16.40 -3.26 6.63
N LEU A 6 15.56 -2.22 6.84
CA LEU A 6 14.56 -1.80 5.86
C LEU A 6 15.13 -1.34 4.52
N HIS A 7 16.41 -0.93 4.45
CA HIS A 7 17.01 -0.45 3.21
C HIS A 7 17.85 -1.51 2.51
N VAL A 8 18.24 -2.59 3.19
CA VAL A 8 19.08 -3.63 2.59
C VAL A 8 18.29 -4.77 1.96
N ALA A 9 16.96 -4.80 2.13
CA ALA A 9 16.12 -5.87 1.61
C ALA A 9 16.28 -6.08 0.09
N LEU A 10 16.36 -7.34 -0.33
CA LEU A 10 16.47 -7.74 -1.74
C LEU A 10 15.28 -8.61 -2.16
N PRO A 11 14.98 -8.72 -3.46
CA PRO A 11 13.98 -9.66 -4.00
C PRO A 11 14.46 -11.12 -3.91
N TYR A 12 15.07 -11.51 -2.78
CA TYR A 12 15.62 -12.83 -2.50
C TYR A 12 15.42 -13.17 -1.02
N ASN A 13 14.43 -14.02 -0.73
CA ASN A 13 13.96 -14.25 0.64
C ASN A 13 15.04 -14.84 1.57
N HIS A 14 15.92 -15.72 1.06
CA HIS A 14 17.00 -16.29 1.88
C HIS A 14 17.96 -15.22 2.40
N TYR A 15 18.28 -14.21 1.58
CA TYR A 15 19.10 -13.08 2.01
C TYR A 15 18.39 -12.22 3.05
N ASN A 16 17.08 -12.02 2.91
CA ASN A 16 16.29 -11.25 3.86
C ASN A 16 16.22 -11.95 5.24
N VAL A 17 15.98 -13.27 5.26
CA VAL A 17 16.01 -14.08 6.49
C VAL A 17 17.39 -14.06 7.16
N PHE A 18 18.45 -14.12 6.36
CA PHE A 18 19.81 -13.93 6.88
C PHE A 18 19.99 -12.55 7.53
N THR A 19 19.50 -11.49 6.87
CA THR A 19 19.54 -10.12 7.40
C THR A 19 18.76 -10.01 8.71
N ASP A 20 17.60 -10.66 8.81
CA ASP A 20 16.80 -10.75 10.04
C ASP A 20 17.57 -11.43 11.17
N SER A 21 18.24 -12.55 10.87
CA SER A 21 19.05 -13.29 11.83
C SER A 21 20.23 -12.44 12.34
N VAL A 22 20.88 -11.66 11.47
CA VAL A 22 21.95 -10.73 11.87
C VAL A 22 21.41 -9.66 12.81
N ILE A 23 20.26 -9.05 12.49
CA ILE A 23 19.68 -7.99 13.32
C ILE A 23 19.20 -8.54 14.66
N GLN A 24 18.62 -9.74 14.67
CA GLN A 24 18.24 -10.46 15.88
C GLN A 24 19.45 -10.73 16.77
N TRP A 25 20.54 -11.26 16.19
CA TRP A 25 21.78 -11.52 16.92
C TRP A 25 22.34 -10.23 17.57
N ILE A 26 22.31 -9.09 16.88
CA ILE A 26 22.78 -7.82 17.47
C ILE A 26 21.88 -7.39 18.64
N HIS A 27 20.57 -7.53 18.49
CA HIS A 27 19.60 -7.19 19.54
C HIS A 27 19.75 -8.07 20.78
N GLU A 28 19.99 -9.38 20.59
CA GLU A 28 20.30 -10.32 21.67
C GLU A 28 21.58 -9.92 22.41
N LYS A 29 22.60 -9.42 21.71
CA LYS A 29 23.82 -8.88 22.34
C LYS A 29 23.61 -7.60 23.13
N ILE A 30 22.65 -6.77 22.75
CA ILE A 30 22.27 -5.54 23.47
C ILE A 30 21.34 -5.87 24.67
N GLY A 31 20.79 -7.09 24.73
CA GLY A 31 19.86 -7.52 25.78
C GLY A 31 18.44 -6.97 25.60
N VAL A 32 18.08 -6.55 24.38
CA VAL A 32 16.76 -5.97 24.08
C VAL A 32 16.12 -6.72 22.93
N SER A 33 14.90 -7.22 23.14
CA SER A 33 14.12 -7.91 22.09
C SER A 33 13.92 -7.00 20.87
N VAL A 34 14.04 -7.56 19.66
CA VAL A 34 13.83 -6.83 18.39
C VAL A 34 12.42 -6.23 18.33
N ASN A 35 11.44 -6.95 18.86
CA ASN A 35 10.00 -6.67 18.79
C ASN A 35 9.44 -6.06 20.09
N GLU A 36 10.30 -5.52 20.94
CA GLU A 36 9.89 -4.91 22.21
C GLU A 36 8.91 -3.73 21.99
N PRO A 37 7.71 -3.71 22.62
CA PRO A 37 6.68 -2.68 22.40
C PRO A 37 7.11 -1.24 22.71
N ALA A 38 8.13 -1.08 23.56
CA ALA A 38 8.71 0.21 23.89
C ALA A 38 9.38 0.88 22.67
N ILE A 39 9.96 0.08 21.76
CA ILE A 39 10.79 0.56 20.63
C ILE A 39 10.26 0.13 19.25
N SER A 40 9.17 -0.64 19.21
CA SER A 40 8.56 -1.17 17.99
C SER A 40 7.06 -0.96 18.02
N LEU A 41 6.50 -0.42 16.94
CA LEU A 41 5.05 -0.42 16.70
C LEU A 41 4.59 -1.75 16.09
N ASN A 42 5.42 -2.32 15.20
CA ASN A 42 5.15 -3.58 14.51
C ASN A 42 6.31 -4.55 14.70
N ALA A 43 6.07 -5.83 14.42
CA ALA A 43 7.13 -6.83 14.31
C ALA A 43 8.12 -6.45 13.20
N TYR A 44 9.41 -6.61 13.50
CA TYR A 44 10.50 -6.42 12.56
C TYR A 44 10.57 -7.58 11.57
N ALA A 45 10.68 -7.25 10.28
CA ALA A 45 11.03 -8.19 9.23
C ALA A 45 11.69 -7.43 8.06
N THR A 46 12.77 -7.99 7.53
CA THR A 46 13.40 -7.51 6.30
C THR A 46 12.54 -7.95 5.13
N THR A 47 11.70 -7.05 4.61
CA THR A 47 10.78 -7.37 3.52
C THR A 47 11.10 -6.51 2.30
N PHE A 48 11.21 -7.15 1.14
CA PHE A 48 11.31 -6.44 -0.12
C PHE A 48 9.89 -6.20 -0.65
N SER A 49 9.54 -4.94 -0.82
CA SER A 49 8.27 -4.52 -1.41
C SER A 49 8.54 -3.54 -2.55
N VAL A 50 7.69 -3.57 -3.57
CA VAL A 50 7.67 -2.56 -4.65
C VAL A 50 6.62 -1.47 -4.37
N GLN A 51 5.93 -1.56 -3.23
CA GLN A 51 5.00 -0.54 -2.80
C GLN A 51 5.75 0.72 -2.36
N GLU A 52 5.28 1.87 -2.82
CA GLU A 52 5.91 3.18 -2.57
C GLU A 52 6.21 3.47 -1.10
N ASP A 53 5.32 3.04 -0.19
CA ASP A 53 5.44 3.29 1.24
C ASP A 53 6.51 2.43 1.95
N MET A 54 6.92 1.31 1.33
CA MET A 54 7.76 0.28 1.97
C MET A 54 8.96 -0.12 1.11
N VAL A 55 9.13 0.46 -0.09
CA VAL A 55 10.20 0.09 -1.01
C VAL A 55 11.58 0.37 -0.38
N PRO A 56 12.49 -0.61 -0.36
CA PRO A 56 13.83 -0.42 0.17
C PRO A 56 14.66 0.44 -0.78
N ASN A 57 15.43 1.38 -0.24
CA ASN A 57 16.34 2.21 -1.02
C ASN A 57 17.74 1.57 -1.16
N THR A 58 17.81 0.28 -1.49
CA THR A 58 19.05 -0.52 -1.39
C THR A 58 20.20 0.01 -2.22
N LEU A 59 19.96 0.32 -3.50
CA LEU A 59 20.99 0.85 -4.38
C LEU A 59 21.51 2.20 -3.86
N HIS A 60 20.62 3.08 -3.44
CA HIS A 60 20.99 4.39 -2.89
C HIS A 60 21.74 4.25 -1.56
N PHE A 61 21.31 3.34 -0.70
CA PHE A 61 21.96 3.07 0.59
C PHE A 61 23.38 2.56 0.42
N VAL A 62 23.60 1.57 -0.45
CA VAL A 62 24.93 1.03 -0.76
C VAL A 62 25.82 2.10 -1.39
N LEU A 63 25.30 2.87 -2.36
CA LEU A 63 26.05 3.97 -2.97
C LEU A 63 26.44 5.02 -1.92
N LEU A 64 25.52 5.42 -1.05
CA LEU A 64 25.81 6.39 0.00
C LEU A 64 26.91 5.88 0.93
N LEU A 65 26.85 4.63 1.38
CA LEU A 65 27.87 4.04 2.25
C LEU A 65 29.25 4.01 1.57
N ILE A 66 29.35 3.52 0.33
CA ILE A 66 30.61 3.45 -0.41
C ILE A 66 31.18 4.86 -0.63
N ASN A 67 30.35 5.80 -1.07
CA ASN A 67 30.79 7.18 -1.33
C ASN A 67 31.15 7.92 -0.04
N ALA A 68 30.48 7.65 1.08
CA ALA A 68 30.85 8.18 2.38
C ALA A 68 32.23 7.65 2.81
N ILE A 69 32.46 6.33 2.78
CA ILE A 69 33.75 5.72 3.12
C ILE A 69 34.87 6.33 2.27
N PHE A 70 34.65 6.44 0.96
CA PHE A 70 35.62 7.01 0.03
C PHE A 70 35.85 8.51 0.28
N LEU A 71 34.79 9.29 0.58
CA LEU A 71 34.94 10.70 0.95
C LEU A 71 35.80 10.87 2.21
N PHE A 72 35.61 10.02 3.23
CA PHE A 72 36.38 10.06 4.47
C PHE A 72 37.83 9.62 4.30
N SER A 73 38.14 8.74 3.34
CA SER A 73 39.52 8.34 3.04
C SER A 73 40.33 9.42 2.32
N GLN A 74 39.67 10.39 1.68
CA GLN A 74 40.35 11.51 1.00
C GLN A 74 40.74 12.62 1.98
N ARG A 75 41.84 13.33 1.71
CA ARG A 75 42.19 14.56 2.45
C ARG A 75 41.36 15.75 1.96
N GLY A 76 41.00 16.67 2.85
CA GLY A 76 40.17 17.85 2.54
C GLY A 76 38.66 17.61 2.61
N ASN A 77 37.89 18.46 1.91
CA ASN A 77 36.42 18.42 1.80
C ASN A 77 35.67 18.44 3.15
N ARG A 78 36.16 19.25 4.09
CA ARG A 78 35.64 19.33 5.46
C ARG A 78 34.14 19.63 5.50
N GLU A 79 33.66 20.52 4.64
CA GLU A 79 32.25 20.92 4.58
C GLU A 79 31.33 19.73 4.25
N VAL A 80 31.64 18.97 3.20
CA VAL A 80 30.84 17.79 2.81
C VAL A 80 30.92 16.70 3.88
N LYS A 81 32.09 16.49 4.49
CA LYS A 81 32.24 15.55 5.62
C LYS A 81 31.39 15.96 6.82
N MET A 82 31.38 17.25 7.17
CA MET A 82 30.53 17.77 8.25
C MET A 82 29.05 17.59 7.92
N LEU A 83 28.64 17.80 6.67
CA LEU A 83 27.27 17.53 6.22
C LEU A 83 26.89 16.06 6.45
N VAL A 84 27.75 15.09 6.08
CA VAL A 84 27.48 13.66 6.33
C VAL A 84 27.39 13.34 7.82
N ILE A 85 28.27 13.91 8.64
CA ILE A 85 28.27 13.71 10.10
C ILE A 85 26.97 14.24 10.69
N LEU A 86 26.59 15.48 10.38
CA LEU A 86 25.36 16.10 10.87
C LEU A 86 24.12 15.34 10.40
N ALA A 87 24.09 14.90 9.14
CA ALA A 87 23.02 14.05 8.61
C ALA A 87 22.90 12.73 9.37
N SER A 88 24.03 12.09 9.69
CA SER A 88 24.07 10.83 10.44
C SER A 88 23.61 11.02 11.88
N ILE A 89 24.02 12.10 12.54
CA ILE A 89 23.55 12.46 13.89
C ILE A 89 22.04 12.70 13.87
N GLY A 90 21.54 13.49 12.91
CA GLY A 90 20.11 13.75 12.75
C GLY A 90 19.32 12.46 12.53
N MET A 91 19.83 11.55 11.71
CA MET A 91 19.23 10.23 11.47
C MET A 91 19.23 9.37 12.74
N ILE A 92 20.29 9.39 13.56
CA ILE A 92 20.34 8.65 14.83
C ILE A 92 19.33 9.21 15.83
N ILE A 93 19.24 10.54 15.96
CA ILE A 93 18.26 11.21 16.82
C ILE A 93 16.85 10.83 16.36
N PHE A 94 16.57 10.94 15.07
CA PHE A 94 15.30 10.54 14.47
C PHE A 94 14.93 9.08 14.78
N CYS A 95 15.87 8.15 14.56
CA CYS A 95 15.68 6.72 14.83
C CYS A 95 15.51 6.38 16.30
N THR A 96 15.99 7.25 17.21
CA THR A 96 15.89 7.06 18.66
C THR A 96 14.57 7.61 19.20
N LEU A 97 14.11 8.73 18.65
CA LEU A 97 12.88 9.39 19.08
C LEU A 97 11.62 8.68 18.61
N LEU A 98 11.66 8.06 17.42
CA LEU A 98 10.50 7.39 16.85
C LEU A 98 10.60 5.88 17.00
N LYS A 99 9.49 5.26 17.43
CA LYS A 99 9.35 3.80 17.43
C LYS A 99 9.50 3.27 16.01
N PHE A 100 10.07 2.08 15.90
CA PHE A 100 10.22 1.40 14.61
C PHE A 100 8.86 1.08 13.97
N GLN A 101 8.74 1.34 12.66
CA GLN A 101 7.60 0.96 11.83
C GLN A 101 8.10 0.38 10.49
N SER A 102 7.41 -0.62 9.96
CA SER A 102 7.81 -1.31 8.73
C SER A 102 7.76 -0.42 7.47
N TRP A 103 6.97 0.66 7.51
CA TRP A 103 6.85 1.67 6.45
C TRP A 103 7.66 2.95 6.72
N SER A 104 8.62 2.92 7.65
CA SER A 104 9.48 4.08 7.94
C SER A 104 10.48 4.39 6.82
N THR A 105 10.53 3.65 5.71
CA THR A 105 11.46 3.94 4.60
C THR A 105 11.27 5.35 4.05
N ARG A 106 10.01 5.82 3.93
CA ARG A 106 9.68 7.18 3.47
C ARG A 106 10.18 8.27 4.43
N THR A 107 10.11 8.04 5.74
CA THR A 107 10.53 9.06 6.71
C THR A 107 12.05 9.22 6.77
N HIS A 108 12.81 8.26 6.24
CA HIS A 108 14.26 8.34 6.08
C HIS A 108 14.71 9.11 4.82
N MET A 109 13.79 9.52 3.93
CA MET A 109 14.12 10.21 2.68
C MET A 109 14.96 11.49 2.84
N PRO A 110 14.82 12.32 3.89
CA PRO A 110 15.72 13.46 4.09
C PRO A 110 17.20 13.08 4.20
N PHE A 111 17.51 11.94 4.83
CA PHE A 111 18.88 11.42 4.91
C PHE A 111 19.40 11.00 3.52
N PHE A 112 18.56 10.36 2.71
CA PHE A 112 18.89 10.00 1.34
C PHE A 112 19.02 11.22 0.41
N ALA A 113 18.27 12.29 0.63
CA ALA A 113 18.43 13.54 -0.11
C ALA A 113 19.82 14.16 0.12
N ILE A 114 20.36 14.07 1.34
CA ILE A 114 21.76 14.44 1.58
C ILE A 114 22.70 13.47 0.86
N GLY A 115 22.34 12.18 0.83
CA GLY A 115 23.07 11.16 0.07
C GLY A 115 23.27 11.50 -1.41
N THR A 116 22.27 12.11 -2.07
CA THR A 116 22.43 12.53 -3.48
C THR A 116 23.51 13.59 -3.66
N ILE A 117 23.64 14.52 -2.69
CA ILE A 117 24.70 15.55 -2.70
C ILE A 117 26.07 14.88 -2.57
N VAL A 118 26.21 13.93 -1.64
CA VAL A 118 27.47 13.20 -1.40
C VAL A 118 27.87 12.38 -2.61
N ILE A 119 26.95 11.61 -3.19
CA ILE A 119 27.20 10.77 -4.37
C ILE A 119 27.61 11.66 -5.55
N GLY A 120 26.85 12.73 -5.83
CA GLY A 120 27.18 13.67 -6.90
C GLY A 120 28.54 14.33 -6.70
N PHE A 121 28.85 14.78 -5.48
CA PHE A 121 30.13 15.40 -5.15
C PHE A 121 31.31 14.45 -5.36
N VAL A 122 31.20 13.21 -4.87
CA VAL A 122 32.28 12.21 -5.01
C VAL A 122 32.51 11.87 -6.48
N TYR A 123 31.46 11.63 -7.25
CA TYR A 123 31.60 11.30 -8.67
C TYR A 123 32.16 12.47 -9.50
N GLN A 124 31.77 13.72 -9.18
CA GLN A 124 32.22 14.89 -9.91
C GLN A 124 33.64 15.33 -9.54
N LYS A 125 33.88 15.53 -8.25
CA LYS A 125 35.08 16.23 -7.75
C LYS A 125 36.19 15.26 -7.38
N VAL A 126 35.85 14.06 -6.93
CA VAL A 126 36.82 13.08 -6.44
C VAL A 126 37.18 12.08 -7.54
N LEU A 127 36.20 11.35 -8.07
CA LEU A 127 36.42 10.32 -9.09
C LEU A 127 36.55 10.89 -10.51
N LYS A 128 36.06 12.12 -10.75
CA LYS A 128 36.08 12.81 -12.06
C LYS A 128 35.53 11.95 -13.21
N LEU A 129 34.55 11.09 -12.91
CA LEU A 129 33.97 10.18 -13.88
C LEU A 129 32.98 10.91 -14.80
N ARG A 130 32.84 10.40 -16.03
CA ARG A 130 31.81 10.88 -16.96
C ARG A 130 30.44 10.46 -16.45
N GLN A 131 29.73 11.43 -15.85
CA GLN A 131 28.50 11.18 -15.09
C GLN A 131 27.33 10.68 -15.95
N SER A 132 27.34 10.95 -17.26
CA SER A 132 26.23 10.59 -18.15
C SER A 132 25.90 9.10 -18.11
N VAL A 133 26.91 8.23 -18.14
CA VAL A 133 26.68 6.76 -18.11
C VAL A 133 26.09 6.33 -16.77
N PHE A 134 26.61 6.89 -15.67
CA PHE A 134 26.12 6.60 -14.32
C PHE A 134 24.69 7.08 -14.11
N ILE A 135 24.36 8.29 -14.58
CA ILE A 135 23.00 8.84 -14.54
C ILE A 135 22.05 7.96 -15.36
N VAL A 136 22.43 7.58 -16.58
CA VAL A 136 21.61 6.69 -17.42
C VAL A 136 21.39 5.34 -16.72
N PHE A 137 22.44 4.75 -16.13
CA PHE A 137 22.31 3.51 -15.35
C PHE A 137 21.33 3.66 -14.18
N LEU A 138 21.44 4.73 -13.38
CA LEU A 138 20.52 4.99 -12.28
C LEU A 138 19.08 5.17 -12.76
N LEU A 139 18.86 5.94 -13.83
CA LEU A 139 17.54 6.13 -14.42
C LEU A 139 16.94 4.81 -14.90
N LEU A 140 17.71 3.98 -15.59
CA LEU A 140 17.28 2.66 -16.03
C LEU A 140 16.95 1.75 -14.83
N SER A 141 17.73 1.83 -13.75
CA SER A 141 17.49 1.04 -12.53
C SER A 141 16.18 1.40 -11.82
N CYS A 142 15.69 2.63 -11.99
CA CYS A 142 14.43 3.08 -11.39
C CYS A 142 13.19 2.61 -12.15
N ILE A 143 13.30 2.24 -13.44
CA ILE A 143 12.17 1.89 -14.30
C ILE A 143 11.29 0.79 -13.67
N PRO A 144 11.81 -0.35 -13.18
CA PRO A 144 10.96 -1.40 -12.63
C PRO A 144 10.12 -0.94 -11.42
N PHE A 145 10.67 -0.03 -10.61
CA PHE A 145 10.02 0.46 -9.40
C PHE A 145 8.98 1.55 -9.69
N VAL A 146 9.25 2.41 -10.66
CA VAL A 146 8.31 3.48 -11.07
C VAL A 146 7.12 2.90 -11.82
N TYR A 147 7.37 2.04 -12.81
CA TYR A 147 6.30 1.46 -13.64
C TYR A 147 5.59 0.29 -12.96
N GLY A 148 6.27 -0.42 -12.05
CA GLY A 148 5.75 -1.57 -11.31
C GLY A 148 5.23 -1.25 -9.90
N ASN A 149 5.02 0.02 -9.57
CA ASN A 149 4.45 0.42 -8.28
C ASN A 149 3.05 -0.18 -8.12
N SER A 150 2.86 -0.99 -7.07
CA SER A 150 1.62 -1.75 -6.86
C SER A 150 0.37 -0.86 -6.70
N ASN A 151 0.54 0.38 -6.21
CA ASN A 151 -0.59 1.29 -6.02
C ASN A 151 -0.96 2.07 -7.28
N LYS A 152 -0.04 2.23 -8.24
CA LYS A 152 -0.23 3.05 -9.44
C LYS A 152 0.50 2.43 -10.61
N MET A 153 0.16 1.18 -10.89
CA MET A 153 0.87 0.41 -11.88
C MET A 153 0.57 0.97 -13.28
N LEU A 154 1.58 1.47 -13.99
CA LEU A 154 1.41 2.01 -15.34
C LEU A 154 1.40 0.91 -16.40
N VAL A 155 2.10 -0.19 -16.10
CA VAL A 155 2.22 -1.37 -16.94
C VAL A 155 2.05 -2.57 -16.02
N PRO A 156 1.23 -3.59 -16.34
CA PRO A 156 0.98 -4.72 -15.46
C PRO A 156 2.21 -5.62 -15.26
N THR A 157 3.20 -5.13 -14.50
CA THR A 157 4.52 -5.76 -14.33
C THR A 157 4.42 -7.10 -13.62
N ARG A 158 3.43 -7.30 -12.74
CA ARG A 158 3.16 -8.61 -12.12
C ARG A 158 2.80 -9.67 -13.15
N TYR A 159 1.90 -9.33 -14.08
CA TYR A 159 1.55 -10.21 -15.19
C TYR A 159 2.76 -10.45 -16.10
N PHE A 160 3.44 -9.39 -16.56
CA PHE A 160 4.59 -9.54 -17.46
C PHE A 160 5.76 -10.31 -16.84
N SER A 161 6.08 -10.06 -15.57
CA SER A 161 7.13 -10.79 -14.87
C SER A 161 6.81 -12.28 -14.76
N LYS A 162 5.56 -12.63 -14.39
CA LYS A 162 5.10 -14.03 -14.38
C LYS A 162 5.15 -14.67 -15.75
N ARG A 163 4.77 -13.95 -16.81
CA ARG A 163 4.86 -14.43 -18.19
C ARG A 163 6.31 -14.69 -18.60
N ILE A 164 7.22 -13.76 -18.34
CA ILE A 164 8.65 -13.88 -18.68
C ILE A 164 9.28 -15.10 -17.99
N VAL A 165 9.02 -15.28 -16.69
CA VAL A 165 9.60 -16.38 -15.91
C VAL A 165 8.82 -17.70 -16.02
N ALA A 166 7.75 -17.73 -16.82
CA ALA A 166 6.81 -18.85 -16.90
C ALA A 166 6.34 -19.29 -15.49
N HIS A 167 5.92 -18.33 -14.67
CA HIS A 167 5.49 -18.62 -13.31
C HIS A 167 4.12 -19.29 -13.33
N ILE A 168 4.08 -20.53 -12.84
CA ILE A 168 2.84 -21.28 -12.67
C ILE A 168 2.51 -21.38 -11.17
N PRO A 169 1.23 -21.25 -10.80
CA PRO A 169 0.83 -21.29 -9.40
C PRO A 169 1.04 -22.70 -8.83
N LYS A 170 1.46 -22.81 -7.57
CA LYS A 170 1.57 -24.12 -6.89
C LYS A 170 0.22 -24.82 -6.73
N THR A 171 -0.83 -24.03 -6.60
CA THR A 171 -2.23 -24.48 -6.57
C THR A 171 -3.05 -23.60 -7.52
N VAL A 172 -3.83 -24.21 -8.40
CA VAL A 172 -4.82 -23.50 -9.21
C VAL A 172 -6.11 -23.41 -8.40
N ASN A 173 -6.49 -22.19 -8.07
CA ASN A 173 -7.74 -21.92 -7.38
C ASN A 173 -8.84 -21.63 -8.40
N VAL A 174 -9.97 -22.30 -8.24
CA VAL A 174 -11.10 -22.19 -9.15
C VAL A 174 -12.29 -21.60 -8.41
N SER A 175 -12.90 -20.54 -8.93
CA SER A 175 -14.01 -19.87 -8.25
C SER A 175 -15.37 -20.57 -8.47
N SER A 176 -15.49 -21.40 -9.50
CA SER A 176 -16.76 -22.05 -9.87
C SER A 176 -16.57 -23.43 -10.51
N LEU A 177 -17.58 -24.29 -10.39
CA LEU A 177 -17.63 -25.60 -11.06
C LEU A 177 -17.50 -25.49 -12.60
N LYS A 178 -18.04 -24.40 -13.18
CA LYS A 178 -17.92 -24.12 -14.62
C LYS A 178 -16.47 -23.87 -15.04
N MET A 179 -15.74 -23.08 -14.25
CA MET A 179 -14.32 -22.83 -14.50
C MET A 179 -13.48 -24.11 -14.31
N LYS A 180 -13.87 -25.00 -13.39
CA LYS A 180 -13.23 -26.32 -13.24
C LYS A 180 -13.37 -27.13 -14.53
N GLN A 181 -14.59 -27.26 -15.05
CA GLN A 181 -14.90 -28.01 -16.27
C GLN A 181 -14.15 -27.47 -17.50
N GLN A 182 -13.90 -26.16 -17.54
CA GLN A 182 -13.14 -25.53 -18.62
C GLN A 182 -11.62 -25.80 -18.52
N LEU A 183 -11.06 -25.81 -17.30
CA LEU A 183 -9.62 -25.93 -17.06
C LEU A 183 -9.12 -27.38 -16.99
N GLU A 184 -9.93 -28.29 -16.46
CA GLU A 184 -9.56 -29.68 -16.20
C GLU A 184 -9.05 -30.45 -17.44
N PRO A 185 -9.63 -30.33 -18.65
CA PRO A 185 -9.12 -31.03 -19.82
C PRO A 185 -7.69 -30.62 -20.21
N SER A 186 -7.37 -29.33 -20.09
CA SER A 186 -6.09 -28.76 -20.52
C SER A 186 -5.02 -28.80 -19.42
N LEU A 187 -5.43 -28.70 -18.16
CA LEU A 187 -4.53 -28.65 -16.99
C LEU A 187 -4.45 -29.97 -16.22
N GLY A 188 -5.33 -30.92 -16.45
CA GLY A 188 -5.36 -32.24 -15.80
C GLY A 188 -4.05 -33.04 -15.87
N PRO A 189 -3.23 -32.93 -16.94
CA PRO A 189 -1.89 -33.54 -16.94
C PRO A 189 -0.94 -32.93 -15.91
N TYR A 190 -1.12 -31.65 -15.56
CA TYR A 190 -0.19 -30.86 -14.75
C TYR A 190 -0.65 -30.63 -13.30
N TYR A 191 -1.95 -30.58 -13.07
CA TYR A 191 -2.58 -30.33 -11.77
C TYR A 191 -3.47 -31.49 -11.36
N ASP A 192 -3.53 -31.76 -10.06
CA ASP A 192 -4.38 -32.81 -9.48
C ASP A 192 -5.79 -32.28 -9.17
N PHE A 193 -6.68 -32.39 -10.16
CA PHE A 193 -8.09 -32.02 -10.02
C PHE A 193 -8.92 -33.00 -9.16
N ASN A 194 -8.32 -34.11 -8.71
CA ASN A 194 -8.93 -35.10 -7.81
C ASN A 194 -8.59 -34.85 -6.35
N SER A 195 -7.66 -33.93 -6.06
CA SER A 195 -7.27 -33.60 -4.68
C SER A 195 -8.46 -33.04 -3.89
N THR A 196 -8.71 -33.60 -2.70
CA THR A 196 -9.76 -33.17 -1.76
C THR A 196 -9.21 -32.35 -0.60
N LEU A 197 -7.91 -32.00 -0.60
CA LEU A 197 -7.25 -31.34 0.51
C LEU A 197 -7.87 -29.97 0.84
N VAL A 198 -8.19 -29.19 -0.19
CA VAL A 198 -8.84 -27.88 -0.07
C VAL A 198 -9.86 -27.73 -1.19
N LYS A 199 -11.09 -27.35 -0.82
CA LYS A 199 -12.20 -27.22 -1.77
C LYS A 199 -11.86 -26.15 -2.83
N TYR A 200 -11.90 -26.55 -4.10
CA TYR A 200 -11.60 -25.71 -5.27
C TYR A 200 -10.15 -25.22 -5.41
N SER A 201 -9.20 -25.90 -4.77
CA SER A 201 -7.76 -25.64 -4.92
C SER A 201 -7.05 -26.92 -5.34
N TYR A 202 -6.44 -26.90 -6.52
CA TYR A 202 -5.85 -28.08 -7.12
C TYR A 202 -4.33 -27.94 -7.17
N PRO A 203 -3.56 -28.79 -6.46
CA PRO A 203 -2.11 -28.68 -6.40
C PRO A 203 -1.45 -29.17 -7.69
N ILE A 204 -0.26 -28.61 -7.96
CA ILE A 204 0.60 -29.07 -9.06
C ILE A 204 1.13 -30.48 -8.77
N LYS A 205 1.22 -31.31 -9.81
CA LYS A 205 1.68 -32.71 -9.66
C LYS A 205 3.20 -32.83 -9.55
N ASP A 206 3.93 -31.99 -10.28
CA ASP A 206 5.39 -32.07 -10.35
C ASP A 206 6.04 -30.70 -10.65
N VAL A 207 7.36 -30.66 -10.67
CA VAL A 207 8.17 -29.50 -11.07
C VAL A 207 8.48 -29.59 -12.57
N TYR A 208 7.92 -28.67 -13.34
CA TYR A 208 8.05 -28.69 -14.80
C TYR A 208 9.19 -27.79 -15.34
N PRO A 209 9.84 -28.17 -16.46
CA PRO A 209 10.81 -27.33 -17.15
C PRO A 209 10.15 -26.10 -17.76
N TYR A 210 10.94 -25.08 -18.11
CA TYR A 210 10.44 -23.79 -18.61
C TYR A 210 9.49 -23.92 -19.81
N SER A 211 9.79 -24.81 -20.76
CA SER A 211 8.97 -25.04 -21.96
C SER A 211 7.55 -25.52 -21.63
N GLU A 212 7.42 -26.42 -20.66
CA GLU A 212 6.12 -26.91 -20.19
C GLU A 212 5.40 -25.87 -19.34
N ARG A 213 6.14 -25.17 -18.45
CA ARG A 213 5.58 -24.06 -17.69
C ARG A 213 5.00 -22.97 -18.58
N MET A 214 5.61 -22.68 -19.73
CA MET A 214 5.07 -21.73 -20.71
C MET A 214 3.76 -22.21 -21.33
N LYS A 215 3.62 -23.51 -21.62
CA LYS A 215 2.35 -24.08 -22.13
C LYS A 215 1.24 -23.97 -21.08
N ILE A 216 1.55 -24.36 -19.85
CA ILE A 216 0.63 -24.25 -18.70
C ILE A 216 0.22 -22.80 -18.49
N PHE A 217 1.18 -21.87 -18.53
CA PHE A 217 0.93 -20.44 -18.41
C PHE A 217 -0.02 -19.95 -19.49
N SER A 218 0.19 -20.33 -20.77
CA SER A 218 -0.71 -19.94 -21.87
C SER A 218 -2.13 -20.45 -21.65
N VAL A 219 -2.30 -21.70 -21.24
CA VAL A 219 -3.64 -22.27 -20.95
C VAL A 219 -4.35 -21.52 -19.82
N LEU A 220 -3.62 -21.19 -18.76
CA LEU A 220 -4.15 -20.37 -17.65
C LEU A 220 -4.50 -18.96 -18.11
N ASP A 221 -3.67 -18.37 -18.96
CA ASP A 221 -3.86 -17.03 -19.49
C ASP A 221 -5.08 -16.94 -20.41
N ASP A 222 -5.25 -17.91 -21.31
CA ASP A 222 -6.40 -18.02 -22.22
C ASP A 222 -7.72 -18.28 -21.47
N ALA A 223 -7.63 -18.91 -20.29
CA ALA A 223 -8.77 -19.13 -19.41
C ALA A 223 -9.09 -17.94 -18.49
N GLY A 224 -8.38 -16.82 -18.62
CA GLY A 224 -8.60 -15.60 -17.85
C GLY A 224 -8.09 -15.65 -16.40
N TYR A 225 -7.23 -16.62 -16.06
CA TYR A 225 -6.70 -16.75 -14.70
C TYR A 225 -5.89 -15.52 -14.25
N PHE A 226 -5.24 -14.84 -15.19
CA PHE A 226 -4.43 -13.64 -14.92
C PHE A 226 -5.14 -12.32 -15.26
N ASP A 227 -6.45 -12.34 -15.57
CA ASP A 227 -7.16 -11.14 -16.05
C ASP A 227 -7.18 -10.01 -15.01
N LEU A 228 -7.27 -10.35 -13.73
CA LEU A 228 -7.15 -9.37 -12.65
C LEU A 228 -5.80 -8.64 -12.73
N GLU A 229 -4.70 -9.38 -12.88
CA GLU A 229 -3.34 -8.82 -12.94
C GLU A 229 -3.06 -8.05 -14.23
N LYS A 230 -3.72 -8.42 -15.34
CA LYS A 230 -3.67 -7.68 -16.60
C LYS A 230 -4.37 -6.32 -16.50
N GLN A 231 -5.45 -6.24 -15.71
CA GLN A 231 -6.30 -5.06 -15.55
C GLN A 231 -5.91 -4.18 -14.35
N GLU A 232 -4.82 -4.52 -13.63
CA GLU A 232 -4.32 -3.76 -12.48
C GLU A 232 -3.63 -2.43 -12.86
N ASP A 233 -3.70 -1.99 -14.12
CA ASP A 233 -3.09 -0.74 -14.56
C ASP A 233 -4.00 0.50 -14.44
N VAL A 234 -3.39 1.68 -14.34
CA VAL A 234 -4.09 2.97 -14.14
C VAL A 234 -5.01 3.33 -15.33
N PHE A 235 -4.77 2.80 -16.52
CA PHE A 235 -5.57 3.09 -17.71
C PHE A 235 -6.81 2.20 -17.82
N SER A 236 -6.73 0.97 -17.31
CA SER A 236 -7.84 0.00 -17.30
C SER A 236 -8.79 0.19 -16.11
N ILE A 237 -8.31 0.79 -15.01
CA ILE A 237 -9.10 0.98 -13.78
C ILE A 237 -9.98 2.23 -13.89
N ASP A 238 -11.28 2.07 -13.59
CA ASP A 238 -12.19 3.21 -13.45
C ASP A 238 -11.70 4.20 -12.39
N ARG A 239 -11.80 5.50 -12.66
CA ARG A 239 -11.24 6.54 -11.78
C ARG A 239 -11.85 6.52 -10.37
N THR A 240 -13.12 6.13 -10.21
CA THR A 240 -13.72 5.97 -8.88
C THR A 240 -13.13 4.78 -8.14
N LYS A 241 -12.85 3.68 -8.84
CA LYS A 241 -12.16 2.50 -8.28
C LYS A 241 -10.72 2.82 -7.86
N ALA A 242 -10.03 3.67 -8.61
CA ALA A 242 -8.65 4.07 -8.30
C ALA A 242 -8.53 4.77 -6.93
N TYR A 243 -9.55 5.50 -6.47
CA TYR A 243 -9.51 6.12 -5.12
C TYR A 243 -9.47 5.09 -3.98
N PHE A 244 -9.85 3.85 -4.25
CA PHE A 244 -9.87 2.74 -3.31
C PHE A 244 -8.66 1.81 -3.45
N MET A 245 -7.59 2.18 -4.16
CA MET A 245 -6.43 1.29 -4.38
C MET A 245 -5.86 0.68 -3.08
N SER A 246 -5.78 1.45 -2.00
CA SER A 246 -5.33 0.94 -0.70
C SER A 246 -6.39 0.16 0.08
N HIS A 247 -7.67 0.25 -0.31
CA HIS A 247 -8.83 -0.35 0.36
C HIS A 247 -9.80 -0.94 -0.67
N ILE A 248 -9.28 -1.76 -1.59
CA ILE A 248 -10.02 -2.16 -2.80
C ILE A 248 -11.31 -2.94 -2.48
N HIS A 249 -11.33 -3.61 -1.33
CA HIS A 249 -12.49 -4.35 -0.82
C HIS A 249 -13.68 -3.45 -0.48
N ASP A 250 -13.44 -2.15 -0.25
CA ASP A 250 -14.49 -1.18 0.08
C ASP A 250 -15.17 -0.63 -1.17
N TYR A 251 -14.55 -0.77 -2.34
CA TYR A 251 -15.07 -0.20 -3.58
C TYR A 251 -16.40 -0.84 -4.02
N GLU A 252 -16.47 -2.17 -4.14
CA GLU A 252 -17.67 -2.82 -4.70
C GLU A 252 -18.93 -2.60 -3.86
N PRO A 253 -18.89 -2.73 -2.51
CA PRO A 253 -20.05 -2.37 -1.69
C PRO A 253 -20.43 -0.89 -1.85
N PHE A 254 -19.45 0.01 -1.88
CA PHE A 254 -19.72 1.44 -2.03
C PHE A 254 -20.30 1.79 -3.40
N ARG A 255 -19.78 1.18 -4.46
CA ARG A 255 -20.24 1.36 -5.85
C ARG A 255 -21.73 1.06 -6.00
N GLN A 256 -22.26 0.09 -5.25
CA GLN A 256 -23.68 -0.27 -5.27
C GLN A 256 -24.58 0.83 -4.68
N VAL A 257 -24.11 1.55 -3.64
CA VAL A 257 -24.86 2.63 -3.00
C VAL A 257 -24.56 4.01 -3.57
N LEU A 258 -23.45 4.19 -4.30
CA LEU A 258 -23.07 5.45 -4.90
C LEU A 258 -24.16 6.10 -5.77
N PRO A 259 -24.93 5.36 -6.62
CA PRO A 259 -26.05 5.94 -7.38
C PRO A 259 -27.18 6.53 -6.53
N ALA A 260 -27.26 6.18 -5.25
CA ALA A 260 -28.28 6.71 -4.35
C ALA A 260 -28.02 8.16 -3.93
N VAL A 261 -26.79 8.66 -4.11
CA VAL A 261 -26.48 10.07 -3.93
C VAL A 261 -27.06 10.83 -5.13
N GLY A 262 -28.24 11.42 -4.93
CA GLY A 262 -28.98 12.13 -5.97
C GLY A 262 -28.40 13.51 -6.28
N SER A 263 -28.94 14.15 -7.33
CA SER A 263 -28.48 15.47 -7.77
C SER A 263 -28.70 16.59 -6.75
N ASP A 264 -29.54 16.36 -5.75
CA ASP A 264 -29.91 17.28 -4.67
C ASP A 264 -28.95 17.24 -3.48
N VAL A 265 -27.88 16.46 -3.54
CA VAL A 265 -26.87 16.40 -2.47
C VAL A 265 -26.26 17.79 -2.24
N LYS A 266 -26.32 18.24 -0.98
CA LYS A 266 -25.60 19.43 -0.51
C LYS A 266 -24.26 19.01 0.05
N ASN A 267 -24.29 18.18 1.10
CA ASN A 267 -23.13 17.59 1.73
C ASN A 267 -23.47 16.21 2.30
N VAL A 268 -22.44 15.41 2.55
CA VAL A 268 -22.57 14.07 3.11
C VAL A 268 -21.96 14.05 4.51
N GLY A 269 -22.77 13.69 5.50
CA GLY A 269 -22.31 13.37 6.84
C GLY A 269 -21.67 11.98 6.87
N PHE A 270 -20.45 11.89 7.37
CA PHE A 270 -19.76 10.62 7.58
C PHE A 270 -20.05 10.12 8.99
N PHE A 271 -20.74 8.98 9.09
CA PHE A 271 -21.23 8.40 10.35
C PHE A 271 -20.80 6.93 10.44
N PHE A 272 -19.54 6.68 10.77
CA PHE A 272 -18.96 5.34 10.78
C PHE A 272 -18.62 4.87 12.19
N ARG A 273 -18.77 3.57 12.43
CA ARG A 273 -18.34 2.94 13.69
C ARG A 273 -16.89 2.50 13.65
N GLU A 274 -16.45 1.85 12.57
CA GLU A 274 -15.13 1.21 12.49
C GLU A 274 -14.24 1.71 11.33
N GLY A 275 -14.66 2.76 10.62
CA GLY A 275 -13.89 3.35 9.52
C GLY A 275 -13.31 4.72 9.83
N VAL A 276 -12.00 4.89 9.57
CA VAL A 276 -11.33 6.19 9.60
C VAL A 276 -10.97 6.61 8.18
N GLY A 277 -11.34 7.84 7.82
CA GLY A 277 -11.01 8.47 6.55
C GLY A 277 -12.12 8.32 5.52
N PHE A 278 -12.72 9.45 5.13
CA PHE A 278 -13.77 9.49 4.11
C PHE A 278 -13.28 9.89 2.71
N TYR A 279 -11.98 10.17 2.55
CA TYR A 279 -11.45 10.84 1.36
C TYR A 279 -11.73 10.07 0.06
N HIS A 280 -11.65 8.74 0.09
CA HIS A 280 -11.90 7.91 -1.10
C HIS A 280 -13.39 7.88 -1.49
N PHE A 281 -14.30 7.88 -0.51
CA PHE A 281 -15.73 8.04 -0.75
C PHE A 281 -16.04 9.43 -1.32
N TRP A 282 -15.50 10.47 -0.69
CA TRP A 282 -15.68 11.85 -1.11
C TRP A 282 -15.18 12.08 -2.55
N ALA A 283 -13.95 11.65 -2.85
CA ALA A 283 -13.37 11.80 -4.18
C ALA A 283 -14.21 11.09 -5.27
N SER A 284 -14.82 9.95 -4.92
CA SER A 284 -15.70 9.21 -5.83
C SER A 284 -17.04 9.91 -6.08
N VAL A 285 -17.63 10.53 -5.07
CA VAL A 285 -18.85 11.35 -5.22
C VAL A 285 -18.55 12.60 -6.04
N MET A 286 -17.46 13.30 -5.73
CA MET A 286 -17.02 14.50 -6.45
C MET A 286 -16.84 14.26 -7.95
N HIS A 287 -16.25 13.11 -8.30
CA HIS A 287 -15.96 12.77 -9.70
C HIS A 287 -17.22 12.49 -10.55
N ARG A 288 -18.36 12.17 -9.94
CA ARG A 288 -19.57 11.69 -10.63
C ARG A 288 -20.66 12.75 -10.82
N ASN A 289 -20.30 14.04 -10.86
CA ASN A 289 -21.16 15.23 -11.08
C ASN A 289 -21.47 16.10 -9.85
N HIS A 290 -20.66 16.00 -8.78
CA HIS A 290 -20.89 16.76 -7.54
C HIS A 290 -19.63 17.50 -7.04
N PRO A 291 -19.06 18.43 -7.83
CA PRO A 291 -17.77 19.05 -7.52
C PRO A 291 -17.78 19.95 -6.27
N ASP A 292 -18.96 20.32 -5.75
CA ASP A 292 -19.09 21.20 -4.58
C ASP A 292 -19.52 20.45 -3.31
N VAL A 293 -19.68 19.12 -3.38
CA VAL A 293 -20.09 18.33 -2.22
C VAL A 293 -18.93 18.17 -1.25
N HIS A 294 -19.18 18.43 0.02
CA HIS A 294 -18.20 18.17 1.08
C HIS A 294 -18.63 17.01 1.96
N PHE A 295 -17.63 16.36 2.53
CA PHE A 295 -17.79 15.34 3.54
C PHE A 295 -17.25 15.87 4.86
N ASN A 296 -17.92 15.53 5.96
CA ASN A 296 -17.41 15.80 7.28
C ASN A 296 -17.87 14.73 8.26
N TYR A 297 -17.07 14.47 9.29
CA TYR A 297 -17.48 13.61 10.38
C TYR A 297 -18.64 14.25 11.13
N ILE A 298 -19.74 13.52 11.19
CA ILE A 298 -20.90 13.87 12.03
C ILE A 298 -21.03 12.91 13.21
N TYR A 299 -20.22 11.86 13.26
CA TYR A 299 -20.05 10.97 14.39
C TYR A 299 -18.57 10.75 14.65
N TYR A 300 -18.09 11.12 15.84
CA TYR A 300 -16.66 11.10 16.20
C TYR A 300 -16.44 11.01 17.72
N PRO A 301 -15.22 10.65 18.18
CA PRO A 301 -14.87 10.64 19.60
C PRO A 301 -15.18 11.95 20.32
N ALA A 302 -15.78 11.88 21.52
CA ALA A 302 -16.17 13.06 22.31
C ALA A 302 -15.01 14.03 22.54
N GLY A 303 -13.77 13.53 22.68
CA GLY A 303 -12.57 14.36 22.84
C GLY A 303 -12.31 15.33 21.67
N PHE A 304 -12.76 15.02 20.46
CA PHE A 304 -12.59 15.89 19.29
C PHE A 304 -13.60 17.03 19.19
N SER A 305 -14.65 17.05 20.04
CA SER A 305 -15.63 18.14 20.07
C SER A 305 -15.02 19.51 20.39
N SER A 306 -13.88 19.53 21.09
CA SER A 306 -13.13 20.74 21.45
C SER A 306 -12.37 21.37 20.27
N LEU A 307 -12.17 20.64 19.18
CA LEU A 307 -11.40 21.12 18.03
C LEU A 307 -12.16 22.20 17.26
N ALA A 308 -11.47 23.25 16.81
CA ALA A 308 -12.07 24.35 16.05
C ALA A 308 -12.84 23.86 14.80
N ASN A 309 -12.36 22.80 14.13
CA ASN A 309 -13.04 22.21 12.98
C ASN A 309 -14.35 21.50 13.36
N ALA A 310 -14.43 20.89 14.54
CA ALA A 310 -15.64 20.23 15.03
C ALA A 310 -16.75 21.25 15.37
N GLN A 311 -16.39 22.49 15.70
CA GLN A 311 -17.34 23.56 16.00
C GLN A 311 -17.89 24.28 14.76
N ARG A 312 -17.27 24.10 13.58
CA ARG A 312 -17.76 24.73 12.35
C ARG A 312 -19.12 24.16 11.96
N PRO A 313 -20.11 25.00 11.61
CA PRO A 313 -21.41 24.52 11.13
C PRO A 313 -21.22 23.72 9.84
N PHE A 314 -21.90 22.58 9.74
CA PHE A 314 -21.85 21.72 8.58
C PHE A 314 -23.25 21.16 8.32
N ALA A 315 -23.92 21.68 7.29
CA ALA A 315 -25.25 21.24 6.91
C ALA A 315 -25.17 20.13 5.87
N TYR A 316 -25.81 18.99 6.14
CA TYR A 316 -25.82 17.81 5.27
C TYR A 316 -27.24 17.29 5.09
N ASN A 317 -27.50 16.64 3.96
CA ASN A 317 -28.78 15.98 3.66
C ASN A 317 -28.63 14.50 3.29
N TYR A 318 -27.39 14.03 3.21
CA TYR A 318 -27.07 12.62 3.03
C TYR A 318 -26.15 12.17 4.16
N ILE A 319 -26.25 10.89 4.53
CA ILE A 319 -25.36 10.24 5.48
C ILE A 319 -24.80 8.99 4.82
N LEU A 320 -23.49 8.81 4.94
CA LEU A 320 -22.82 7.56 4.62
C LEU A 320 -22.45 6.87 5.93
N THR A 321 -22.81 5.60 6.07
CA THR A 321 -22.55 4.79 7.27
C THR A 321 -22.18 3.35 6.93
N ASP A 322 -21.46 2.69 7.82
CA ASP A 322 -21.19 1.26 7.86
C ASP A 322 -22.12 0.50 8.83
N ASP A 323 -22.89 1.20 9.66
CA ASP A 323 -23.77 0.60 10.69
C ASP A 323 -25.13 1.31 10.69
N LEU A 324 -26.13 0.63 10.11
CA LEU A 324 -27.48 1.17 10.01
C LEU A 324 -28.18 1.28 11.37
N GLU A 325 -27.89 0.37 12.30
CA GLU A 325 -28.53 0.37 13.62
C GLU A 325 -28.03 1.54 14.46
N LEU A 326 -26.74 1.87 14.34
CA LEU A 326 -26.16 3.04 14.97
C LEU A 326 -26.84 4.34 14.52
N VAL A 327 -27.15 4.48 13.23
CA VAL A 327 -27.87 5.67 12.74
C VAL A 327 -29.30 5.72 13.28
N LYS A 328 -30.02 4.59 13.33
CA LYS A 328 -31.39 4.54 13.88
C LYS A 328 -31.47 4.91 15.36
N GLN A 329 -30.40 4.67 16.12
CA GLN A 329 -30.33 5.07 17.54
C GLN A 329 -30.24 6.59 17.73
N HIS A 330 -29.62 7.30 16.78
CA HIS A 330 -29.34 8.73 16.90
C HIS A 330 -30.30 9.60 16.07
N ILE A 331 -30.79 9.08 14.94
CA ILE A 331 -31.57 9.83 13.97
C ILE A 331 -33.01 9.28 13.93
N PRO A 332 -34.01 10.09 14.28
CA PRO A 332 -35.41 9.67 14.26
C PRO A 332 -35.86 9.21 12.88
N ALA A 333 -36.64 8.12 12.81
CA ALA A 333 -37.20 7.60 11.56
C ALA A 333 -38.05 8.63 10.80
N SER A 334 -38.61 9.63 11.50
CA SER A 334 -39.36 10.72 10.88
C SER A 334 -38.50 11.60 9.96
N GLN A 335 -37.20 11.73 10.22
CA GLN A 335 -36.26 12.54 9.44
C GLN A 335 -35.67 11.78 8.24
N ILE A 336 -35.77 10.46 8.22
CA ILE A 336 -35.22 9.61 7.15
C ILE A 336 -36.18 9.59 5.95
N GLY A 337 -35.68 9.98 4.78
CA GLY A 337 -36.41 9.97 3.51
C GLY A 337 -36.27 8.65 2.77
N SER A 338 -35.05 8.20 2.52
CA SER A 338 -34.76 6.90 1.90
C SER A 338 -33.46 6.30 2.40
N ILE A 339 -33.35 4.98 2.31
CA ILE A 339 -32.17 4.21 2.71
C ILE A 339 -31.79 3.30 1.55
N HIS A 340 -30.53 3.36 1.13
CA HIS A 340 -29.96 2.48 0.12
C HIS A 340 -28.79 1.73 0.72
N SER A 341 -28.81 0.41 0.61
CA SER A 341 -27.88 -0.48 1.32
C SER A 341 -27.12 -1.37 0.35
N SER A 342 -25.87 -1.65 0.69
CA SER A 342 -25.03 -2.71 0.11
C SER A 342 -24.66 -3.73 1.19
N SER A 343 -23.74 -4.64 0.89
CA SER A 343 -23.20 -5.59 1.86
C SER A 343 -22.45 -4.96 3.04
N ARG A 344 -21.95 -3.72 2.89
CA ARG A 344 -21.14 -3.04 3.93
C ARG A 344 -21.56 -1.59 4.20
N TYR A 345 -21.99 -0.87 3.19
CA TYR A 345 -22.28 0.56 3.31
C TYR A 345 -23.74 0.88 3.06
N HIS A 346 -24.20 1.94 3.73
CA HIS A 346 -25.54 2.46 3.61
C HIS A 346 -25.48 3.97 3.34
N VAL A 347 -26.26 4.41 2.35
CA VAL A 347 -26.49 5.82 2.06
C VAL A 347 -27.92 6.16 2.49
N ILE A 348 -28.05 7.13 3.38
CA ILE A 348 -29.32 7.57 3.95
C ILE A 348 -29.58 9.00 3.47
N ARG A 349 -30.71 9.20 2.80
CA ARG A 349 -31.18 10.54 2.42
C ARG A 349 -32.12 11.06 3.49
N LEU A 350 -31.85 12.26 4.00
CA LEU A 350 -32.71 12.95 4.96
C LEU A 350 -33.81 13.71 4.24
N LYS A 351 -35.00 13.80 4.85
CA LYS A 351 -36.11 14.63 4.33
C LYS A 351 -35.77 16.12 4.37
N THR A 352 -35.01 16.53 5.37
CA THR A 352 -34.55 17.91 5.59
C THR A 352 -33.06 17.91 5.90
N SER A 353 -32.35 18.98 5.55
CA SER A 353 -30.94 19.13 5.90
C SER A 353 -30.78 19.19 7.43
N SER A 354 -29.78 18.50 7.97
CA SER A 354 -29.39 18.52 9.38
C SER A 354 -28.04 19.18 9.55
N THR A 355 -27.81 19.77 10.73
CA THR A 355 -26.50 20.28 11.18
C THR A 355 -26.01 19.56 12.44
N GLU A 356 -26.75 18.55 12.89
CA GLU A 356 -26.45 17.82 14.13
C GLU A 356 -25.18 16.99 13.99
N LYS A 357 -24.43 16.94 15.08
CA LYS A 357 -23.23 16.11 15.25
C LYS A 357 -23.40 15.27 16.49
N TYR A 358 -22.88 14.07 16.43
CA TYR A 358 -23.02 13.03 17.42
C TYR A 358 -21.61 12.61 17.88
N THR A 359 -21.51 12.16 19.12
CA THR A 359 -20.24 11.75 19.69
C THR A 359 -20.36 10.43 20.43
N TYR A 360 -19.26 9.70 20.50
CA TYR A 360 -19.15 8.50 21.32
C TYR A 360 -17.95 8.59 22.26
N ASP A 361 -18.04 7.84 23.36
CA ASP A 361 -16.94 7.76 24.32
C ASP A 361 -15.93 6.70 23.86
N THR A 362 -14.64 7.03 23.95
CA THR A 362 -13.53 6.14 23.56
C THR A 362 -12.99 5.35 24.74
N SER A 363 -13.74 5.27 25.84
CA SER A 363 -13.37 4.61 27.08
C SER A 363 -13.49 3.07 26.99
N HIS A 364 -12.82 2.46 26.00
CA HIS A 364 -12.57 1.02 25.93
C HIS A 364 -11.23 0.69 25.27
#